data_AF-A0A2W5N2T8-F1
#
_entry.id   AF-A0A2W5N2T8-F1
#
_cell.length_a   1.000
_cell.length_b   1.000
_cell.length_c   1.000
_cell.angle_alpha   90.00
_cell.angle_beta   90.00
_cell.angle_gamma   90.00
#
_symmetry.space_group_name_H-M   'P 1'
#
loop_
_entity.id
_entity.type
_entity.pdbx_description
1 polymer ?
#
loop_
_entity_poly.entity_id
_entity_poly.type
_entity_poly.pdbx_seq_one_letter_code
_entity_poly.pdbx_strand_id
1 'polypeptide(L)'
;MPHFPIETMPEAFVSTSATSQVVTLAVAAGMLRKLGSRLYTKNLSDTPEAIVRRNWYYIVKGYYPDALIADRTALENKPAADGSVFIISKKKRPIKLPGLTFRPRKGPAALESDLPFAGGARLSSTARAFLENMQPSRSRDGSVPRTLAKAQLEERLDAIIRNGGDTAANQIRDDAKAISKKLGLQEEYKKLDELIGRLLGTRDGNVVSPIASARVAGKPYDPDRITLFETLFTELRNTAPSYRPAKAPSPQENANLSFFEAYFSNFIEGTEFEVEEAIDVVFNGRIPQDRPEDAHDVLGTYRIAADRQALSTPPQNFEHFIRLLCQRHHMIMESRPDKLPGRFKVKSNRAGSTVFVAPDLVLGTLEKGYGFYEGLETPLHKAVYMMFLISEIHPFADGNGRTARIMMNAELVAGGEQKIIIPIVYRNNYLSALKAMTHNANPIPLIRMLDFAQRYTQAVQWQEFDMARSILNTTHAFMDANEAEEEGVRLVLPRTYTAQ
;
A
#
# COMPACT_ATOMS: atom_id res chain seq x y z
N MET A 1 48.02 -22.92 23.85
CA MET A 1 47.00 -21.89 24.13
C MET A 1 45.70 -22.36 23.50
N PRO A 2 44.52 -22.19 24.13
CA PRO A 2 43.28 -22.54 23.46
C PRO A 2 43.13 -21.64 22.24
N HIS A 3 43.13 -22.24 21.04
CA HIS A 3 42.78 -21.55 19.81
C HIS A 3 41.32 -21.07 19.95
N PHE A 4 41.12 -19.81 20.28
CA PHE A 4 39.81 -19.18 20.20
C PHE A 4 39.64 -18.75 18.73
N PRO A 5 38.77 -19.39 17.93
CA PRO A 5 38.69 -19.08 16.51
C PRO A 5 37.98 -17.73 16.35
N ILE A 6 38.74 -16.70 15.97
CA ILE A 6 38.19 -15.38 15.61
C ILE A 6 37.18 -15.54 14.48
N GLU A 7 37.40 -16.50 13.58
CA GLU A 7 36.51 -16.84 12.46
C GLU A 7 35.09 -17.19 12.92
N THR A 8 34.94 -17.89 14.04
CA THR A 8 33.63 -18.30 14.57
C THR A 8 32.87 -17.19 15.30
N MET A 9 33.50 -16.03 15.54
CA MET A 9 32.81 -14.93 16.20
C MET A 9 31.84 -14.22 15.25
N PRO A 10 30.74 -13.62 15.77
CA PRO A 10 29.87 -12.76 14.98
C PRO A 10 30.63 -11.59 14.33
N GLU A 11 30.03 -10.93 13.33
CA GLU A 11 30.63 -9.76 12.69
C GLU A 11 31.07 -8.72 13.72
N ALA A 12 30.19 -8.36 14.67
CA ALA A 12 30.47 -7.47 15.79
C ALA A 12 30.18 -8.16 17.13
N PHE A 13 31.11 -8.08 18.08
CA PHE A 13 31.02 -8.81 19.35
C PHE A 13 31.67 -8.07 20.52
N VAL A 14 31.19 -8.38 21.73
CA VAL A 14 31.73 -7.83 22.98
C VAL A 14 32.74 -8.79 23.57
N SER A 15 33.98 -8.35 23.71
CA SER A 15 35.05 -9.11 24.38
C SER A 15 34.74 -9.35 25.87
N THR A 16 35.16 -10.52 26.36
CA THR A 16 35.11 -10.90 27.77
C THR A 16 36.51 -10.98 28.36
N SER A 17 36.63 -11.16 29.67
CA SER A 17 37.95 -11.35 30.32
C SER A 17 38.71 -12.53 29.70
N ALA A 18 38.00 -13.61 29.37
CA ALA A 18 38.58 -14.82 28.77
C ALA A 18 39.10 -14.62 27.34
N THR A 19 38.49 -13.70 26.57
CA THR A 19 38.87 -13.47 25.17
C THR A 19 39.74 -12.22 24.99
N SER A 20 40.00 -11.47 26.05
CA SER A 20 40.60 -10.13 25.97
C SER A 20 42.00 -10.13 25.37
N GLN A 21 42.86 -11.08 25.75
CA GLN A 21 44.22 -11.21 25.23
C GLN A 21 44.24 -11.54 23.74
N VAL A 22 43.47 -12.56 23.32
CA VAL A 22 43.37 -12.98 21.91
C VAL A 22 42.83 -11.84 21.03
N VAL A 23 41.79 -11.14 21.49
CA VAL A 23 41.23 -10.00 20.76
C VAL A 23 42.23 -8.86 20.62
N THR A 24 43.04 -8.60 21.65
CA THR A 24 44.05 -7.53 21.61
C THR A 24 45.14 -7.85 20.59
N LEU A 25 45.61 -9.10 20.55
CA LEU A 25 46.59 -9.56 19.55
C LEU A 25 46.02 -9.48 18.13
N ALA A 26 44.77 -9.87 17.94
CA ALA A 26 44.11 -9.82 16.63
C ALA A 26 43.87 -8.39 16.13
N VAL A 27 43.60 -7.44 17.03
CA VAL A 27 43.54 -6.01 16.68
C VAL A 27 44.93 -5.51 16.26
N ALA A 28 45.99 -5.88 17.00
CA ALA A 28 47.36 -5.50 16.64
C ALA A 28 47.81 -6.11 15.30
N ALA A 29 47.33 -7.32 14.99
CA ALA A 29 47.56 -7.99 13.70
C ALA A 29 46.67 -7.46 12.56
N GLY A 30 45.84 -6.44 12.80
CA GLY A 30 44.95 -5.85 11.78
C GLY A 30 43.76 -6.74 11.38
N MET A 31 43.51 -7.85 12.08
CA MET A 31 42.40 -8.76 11.80
C MET A 31 41.06 -8.29 12.39
N LEU A 32 41.11 -7.41 13.39
CA LEU A 32 39.94 -6.85 14.07
C LEU A 32 40.06 -5.34 14.20
N ARG A 33 38.92 -4.65 14.18
CA ARG A 33 38.81 -3.22 14.48
C ARG A 33 38.02 -2.99 15.76
N LYS A 34 38.46 -2.05 16.61
CA LYS A 34 37.73 -1.63 17.81
C LYS A 34 36.62 -0.64 17.42
N LEU A 35 35.40 -0.88 17.88
CA LEU A 35 34.25 0.01 17.66
C LEU A 35 33.84 0.79 18.92
N GLY A 36 34.20 0.27 20.10
CA GLY A 36 33.84 0.89 21.36
C GLY A 36 34.46 0.17 22.56
N SER A 37 34.05 0.56 23.77
CA SER A 37 34.54 -0.07 25.00
C SER A 37 34.18 -1.55 25.03
N ARG A 38 35.18 -2.45 24.88
CA ARG A 38 35.04 -3.90 24.75
C ARG A 38 34.35 -4.40 23.47
N LEU A 39 33.93 -3.54 22.54
CA LEU A 39 33.27 -3.93 21.29
C LEU A 39 34.25 -3.90 20.11
N TYR A 40 34.27 -4.99 19.36
CA TYR A 40 35.15 -5.21 18.23
C TYR A 40 34.38 -5.77 17.04
N THR A 41 34.95 -5.65 15.84
CA THR A 41 34.39 -6.16 14.59
C THR A 41 35.47 -6.81 13.73
N LYS A 42 35.04 -7.79 12.92
CA LYS A 42 35.84 -8.37 11.82
C LYS A 42 35.73 -7.55 10.54
N ASN A 43 34.71 -6.70 10.42
CA ASN A 43 34.52 -5.83 9.27
C ASN A 43 35.38 -4.57 9.41
N LEU A 44 36.39 -4.46 8.53
CA LEU A 44 37.37 -3.37 8.55
C LEU A 44 37.00 -2.21 7.61
N SER A 45 36.07 -2.43 6.67
CA SER A 45 35.71 -1.49 5.60
C SER A 45 34.59 -0.54 5.99
N ASP A 46 33.51 -1.08 6.57
CA ASP A 46 32.27 -0.32 6.75
C ASP A 46 32.39 0.69 7.89
N THR A 47 31.53 1.72 7.88
CA THR A 47 31.49 2.71 8.96
C THR A 47 31.11 2.05 10.30
N PRO A 48 31.71 2.47 11.43
CA PRO A 48 31.34 1.95 12.75
C PRO A 48 29.84 1.99 13.04
N GLU A 49 29.17 3.06 12.64
CA GLU A 49 27.74 3.29 12.82
C GLU A 49 26.90 2.25 12.07
N ALA A 50 27.24 1.94 10.81
CA ALA A 50 26.52 0.95 10.02
C ALA A 50 26.65 -0.45 10.63
N ILE A 51 27.86 -0.83 11.05
CA ILE A 51 28.12 -2.13 11.68
C ILE A 51 27.35 -2.26 13.00
N VAL A 52 27.45 -1.25 13.87
CA VAL A 52 26.74 -1.24 15.16
C VAL A 52 25.23 -1.31 14.95
N ARG A 53 24.70 -0.53 13.99
CA ARG A 53 23.27 -0.46 13.72
C ARG A 53 22.69 -1.76 13.19
N ARG A 54 23.37 -2.47 12.28
CA ARG A 54 22.85 -3.75 11.76
C ARG A 54 23.05 -4.95 12.70
N ASN A 55 23.93 -4.83 13.70
CA ASN A 55 24.26 -5.91 14.65
C ASN A 55 23.75 -5.65 16.08
N TRP A 56 22.96 -4.61 16.31
CA TRP A 56 22.64 -4.13 17.67
C TRP A 56 22.06 -5.20 18.61
N TYR A 57 21.30 -6.15 18.07
CA TYR A 57 20.66 -7.25 18.80
C TYR A 57 21.66 -8.33 19.27
N TYR A 58 22.75 -8.57 18.54
CA TYR A 58 23.86 -9.37 19.07
C TYR A 58 24.67 -8.59 20.12
N ILE A 59 24.90 -7.31 19.85
CA ILE A 59 25.75 -6.46 20.70
C ILE A 59 25.08 -6.22 22.08
N VAL A 60 23.76 -6.07 22.14
CA VAL A 60 23.03 -5.82 23.39
C VAL A 60 23.22 -6.97 24.37
N LYS A 61 23.15 -8.22 23.90
CA LYS A 61 23.38 -9.40 24.73
C LYS A 61 24.80 -9.45 25.29
N GLY A 62 25.79 -9.06 24.49
CA GLY A 62 27.19 -9.02 24.93
C GLY A 62 27.45 -8.03 26.08
N TYR A 63 26.75 -6.89 26.09
CA TYR A 63 26.86 -5.91 27.18
C TYR A 63 25.93 -6.18 28.36
N TYR A 64 24.80 -6.82 28.10
CA TYR A 64 23.71 -7.08 29.03
C TYR A 64 23.19 -8.52 28.83
N PRO A 65 23.85 -9.52 29.44
CA PRO A 65 23.47 -10.92 29.27
C PRO A 65 22.04 -11.25 29.72
N ASP A 66 21.47 -10.46 30.62
CA ASP A 66 20.09 -10.57 31.13
C ASP A 66 19.11 -9.62 30.42
N ALA A 67 19.50 -9.02 29.29
CA ALA A 67 18.68 -8.03 28.60
C ALA A 67 17.33 -8.59 28.14
N LEU A 68 16.29 -7.86 28.50
CA LEU A 68 14.99 -7.88 27.87
C LEU A 68 14.81 -6.55 27.11
N ILE A 69 14.63 -6.63 25.79
CA ILE A 69 14.28 -5.48 24.95
C ILE A 69 12.84 -5.08 25.28
N ALA A 70 12.65 -3.83 25.69
CA ALA A 70 11.46 -3.39 26.40
C ALA A 70 10.97 -2.01 25.92
N ASP A 71 9.86 -1.55 26.48
CA ASP A 71 9.29 -0.23 26.23
C ASP A 71 9.06 0.02 24.71
N ARG A 72 9.35 1.23 24.20
CA ARG A 72 9.12 1.55 22.77
C ARG A 72 9.94 0.68 21.83
N THR A 73 11.16 0.27 22.22
CA THR A 73 12.02 -0.54 21.36
C THR A 73 11.38 -1.88 21.07
N ALA A 74 10.62 -2.44 22.01
CA ALA A 74 9.87 -3.67 21.78
C ALA A 74 8.72 -3.51 20.79
N LEU A 75 7.94 -2.42 20.88
CA LEU A 75 6.86 -2.14 19.92
C LEU A 75 7.37 -1.72 18.54
N GLU A 76 8.45 -0.95 18.49
CA GLU A 76 9.07 -0.48 17.25
C GLU A 76 9.88 -1.58 16.55
N ASN A 77 10.34 -2.58 17.31
CA ASN A 77 11.25 -3.64 16.86
C ASN A 77 12.52 -3.10 16.18
N LYS A 78 12.94 -1.89 16.56
CA LYS A 78 14.14 -1.20 16.07
C LYS A 78 14.61 -0.17 17.10
N PRO A 79 15.87 0.28 17.03
CA PRO A 79 16.32 1.45 17.77
C PRO A 79 15.46 2.68 17.44
N ALA A 80 15.24 3.54 18.44
CA ALA A 80 14.51 4.78 18.26
C ALA A 80 15.24 5.74 17.31
N ALA A 81 14.59 6.82 16.90
CA ALA A 81 15.12 7.77 15.91
C ALA A 81 16.50 8.36 16.30
N ASP A 82 16.75 8.57 17.59
CA ASP A 82 18.03 9.06 18.13
C ASP A 82 19.08 7.95 18.38
N GLY A 83 18.78 6.71 17.97
CA GLY A 83 19.63 5.53 18.22
C GLY A 83 19.47 4.90 19.60
N SER A 84 18.50 5.34 20.42
CA SER A 84 18.25 4.74 21.72
C SER A 84 17.64 3.34 21.62
N VAL A 85 18.18 2.40 22.41
CA VAL A 85 17.63 1.04 22.60
C VAL A 85 17.30 0.88 24.08
N PHE A 86 16.02 0.73 24.40
CA PHE A 86 15.53 0.60 25.77
C PHE A 86 15.47 -0.86 26.17
N ILE A 87 16.09 -1.18 27.31
CA ILE A 87 16.17 -2.55 27.82
C ILE A 87 15.93 -2.59 29.32
N ILE A 88 15.40 -3.71 29.81
CA ILE A 88 15.41 -4.07 31.22
C ILE A 88 16.62 -4.96 31.48
N SER A 89 17.42 -4.59 32.50
CA SER A 89 18.58 -5.36 32.95
C SER A 89 18.92 -5.00 34.40
N LYS A 90 19.57 -5.92 35.12
CA LYS A 90 20.18 -5.66 36.43
C LYS A 90 21.26 -4.58 36.35
N LYS A 91 22.00 -4.52 35.24
CA LYS A 91 23.07 -3.55 35.01
C LYS A 91 22.50 -2.21 34.56
N LYS A 92 22.73 -1.15 35.33
CA LYS A 92 22.14 0.18 35.10
C LYS A 92 22.95 1.14 34.21
N ARG A 93 24.22 0.84 33.98
CA ARG A 93 25.10 1.79 33.27
C ARG A 93 24.76 1.81 31.78
N PRO A 94 24.39 2.95 31.18
CA PRO A 94 24.20 3.06 29.73
C PRO A 94 25.50 2.79 28.97
N ILE A 95 25.37 2.24 27.76
CA ILE A 95 26.50 2.03 26.85
C ILE A 95 26.25 2.87 25.59
N LYS A 96 27.12 3.85 25.35
CA LYS A 96 27.15 4.65 24.13
C LYS A 96 28.07 3.96 23.11
N LEU A 97 27.57 3.77 21.91
CA LEU A 97 28.25 3.18 20.76
C LEU A 97 28.13 4.15 19.57
N PRO A 98 28.95 3.98 18.52
CA PRO A 98 28.74 4.66 17.25
C PRO A 98 27.29 4.53 16.77
N GLY A 99 26.57 5.66 16.72
CA GLY A 99 25.18 5.73 16.25
C GLY A 99 24.10 5.12 17.15
N LEU A 100 24.43 4.47 18.28
CA LEU A 100 23.45 3.85 19.19
C LEU A 100 23.76 4.10 20.67
N THR A 101 22.71 4.14 21.49
CA THR A 101 22.86 4.14 22.95
C THR A 101 21.95 3.09 23.58
N PHE A 102 22.54 2.11 24.27
CA PHE A 102 21.79 1.15 25.07
C PHE A 102 21.45 1.77 26.43
N ARG A 103 20.15 1.87 26.71
CA ARG A 103 19.58 2.56 27.87
C ARG A 103 18.89 1.54 28.79
N PRO A 104 19.64 0.93 29.72
CA PRO A 104 19.06 -0.03 30.65
C PRO A 104 18.28 0.65 31.77
N ARG A 105 17.20 0.01 32.19
CA ARG A 105 16.50 0.33 33.44
C ARG A 105 16.27 -0.92 34.29
N LYS A 106 16.02 -0.70 35.58
CA LYS A 106 15.49 -1.77 36.45
C LYS A 106 14.04 -2.05 36.07
N GLY A 107 13.64 -3.31 36.20
CA GLY A 107 12.28 -3.77 35.94
C GLY A 107 12.15 -5.26 36.24
N PRO A 108 10.93 -5.82 36.15
CA PRO A 108 10.70 -7.25 36.28
C PRO A 108 11.51 -8.04 35.25
N ALA A 109 11.98 -9.24 35.63
CA ALA A 109 12.65 -10.14 34.70
C ALA A 109 11.72 -10.56 33.54
N ALA A 110 12.29 -11.19 32.51
CA ALA A 110 11.51 -11.72 31.40
C ALA A 110 10.48 -12.75 31.89
N LEU A 111 9.25 -12.63 31.40
CA LEU A 111 8.18 -13.60 31.61
C LEU A 111 8.29 -14.74 30.60
N GLU A 112 7.54 -15.82 30.81
CA GLU A 112 7.46 -16.91 29.83
C GLU A 112 6.91 -16.42 28.48
N SER A 113 5.90 -15.56 28.50
CA SER A 113 5.25 -14.95 27.32
C SER A 113 6.16 -14.05 26.47
N ASP A 114 7.30 -13.62 27.00
CA ASP A 114 8.24 -12.77 26.26
C ASP A 114 8.92 -13.58 25.14
N LEU A 115 9.25 -12.95 24.02
CA LEU A 115 9.70 -13.67 22.83
C LEU A 115 11.23 -13.89 22.87
N PRO A 116 11.73 -15.06 22.43
CA PRO A 116 13.12 -15.18 22.04
C PRO A 116 13.45 -14.17 20.94
N PHE A 117 14.61 -13.55 21.01
CA PHE A 117 15.05 -12.56 20.04
C PHE A 117 16.43 -12.90 19.47
N ALA A 118 16.72 -12.36 18.29
CA ALA A 118 18.00 -12.55 17.63
C ALA A 118 19.17 -12.19 18.57
N GLY A 119 20.25 -12.97 18.50
CA GLY A 119 21.41 -12.80 19.38
C GLY A 119 21.21 -13.26 20.83
N GLY A 120 20.15 -14.01 21.12
CA GLY A 120 19.92 -14.62 22.44
C GLY A 120 19.41 -13.64 23.50
N ALA A 121 19.04 -12.41 23.10
CA ALA A 121 18.24 -11.51 23.93
C ALA A 121 16.79 -12.01 23.99
N ARG A 122 15.99 -11.44 24.90
CA ARG A 122 14.53 -11.59 24.88
C ARG A 122 13.88 -10.27 24.50
N LEU A 123 12.67 -10.34 23.96
CA LEU A 123 11.84 -9.21 23.57
C LEU A 123 10.55 -9.24 24.39
N SER A 124 10.13 -8.11 24.98
CA SER A 124 8.84 -8.02 25.66
C SER A 124 7.72 -8.52 24.74
N SER A 125 6.82 -9.34 25.26
CA SER A 125 5.60 -9.71 24.53
C SER A 125 4.82 -8.47 24.11
N THR A 126 3.99 -8.56 23.06
CA THR A 126 3.18 -7.41 22.60
C THR A 126 2.38 -6.78 23.73
N ALA A 127 1.70 -7.61 24.54
CA ALA A 127 0.93 -7.17 25.70
C ALA A 127 1.82 -6.47 26.76
N ARG A 128 2.98 -7.06 27.08
CA ARG A 128 3.93 -6.45 28.03
C ARG A 128 4.44 -5.11 27.51
N ALA A 129 4.80 -5.05 26.23
CA ALA A 129 5.31 -3.84 25.61
C ALA A 129 4.26 -2.72 25.63
N PHE A 130 2.98 -3.00 25.36
CA PHE A 130 1.92 -2.00 25.53
C PHE A 130 1.78 -1.51 26.97
N LEU A 131 1.78 -2.41 27.96
CA LEU A 131 1.74 -2.01 29.38
C LEU A 131 2.93 -1.12 29.77
N GLU A 132 4.14 -1.50 29.33
CA GLU A 132 5.36 -0.71 29.56
C GLU A 132 5.27 0.69 28.93
N ASN A 133 4.61 0.81 27.78
CA ASN A 133 4.40 2.09 27.10
C ASN A 133 3.27 2.95 27.69
N MET A 134 2.38 2.38 28.51
CA MET A 134 1.37 3.14 29.26
C MET A 134 1.93 3.85 30.49
N GLN A 135 3.18 3.55 30.86
CA GLN A 135 3.86 4.22 31.97
C GLN A 135 4.26 5.64 31.60
N PRO A 136 4.28 6.56 32.58
CA PRO A 136 4.87 7.88 32.37
C PRO A 136 6.36 7.75 32.01
N SER A 137 6.76 8.50 31.00
CA SER A 137 8.16 8.71 30.64
C SER A 137 8.39 10.17 30.34
N ARG A 138 9.53 10.70 30.76
CA ARG A 138 10.02 12.02 30.35
C ARG A 138 11.28 11.83 29.52
N SER A 139 11.47 12.71 28.54
CA SER A 139 12.77 12.87 27.90
C SER A 139 13.81 13.19 28.98
N ARG A 140 15.00 12.61 28.87
CA ARG A 140 16.17 12.97 29.67
C ARG A 140 17.28 13.40 28.73
N ASP A 141 17.93 14.51 29.05
CA ASP A 141 19.12 14.99 28.33
C ASP A 141 18.90 15.14 26.81
N GLY A 142 17.71 15.60 26.39
CA GLY A 142 17.34 15.76 24.97
C GLY A 142 17.09 14.45 24.21
N SER A 143 17.19 13.28 24.87
CA SER A 143 16.92 11.99 24.23
C SER A 143 15.43 11.67 24.13
N VAL A 144 15.06 10.79 23.21
CA VAL A 144 13.66 10.38 23.06
C VAL A 144 13.16 9.66 24.32
N PRO A 145 11.87 9.83 24.71
CA PRO A 145 11.29 9.08 25.82
C PRO A 145 11.35 7.57 25.55
N ARG A 146 11.40 6.78 26.63
CA ARG A 146 11.38 5.31 26.53
C ARG A 146 10.03 4.77 26.07
N THR A 147 8.95 5.51 26.33
CA THR A 147 7.60 5.13 25.92
C THR A 147 7.17 5.93 24.69
N LEU A 148 6.30 5.33 23.89
CA LEU A 148 5.68 5.97 22.74
C LEU A 148 4.69 7.06 23.18
N ALA A 149 4.52 8.07 22.33
CA ALA A 149 3.47 9.07 22.52
C ALA A 149 2.08 8.43 22.38
N LYS A 150 1.05 9.05 22.97
CA LYS A 150 -0.33 8.55 22.94
C LYS A 150 -0.82 8.29 21.50
N ALA A 151 -0.57 9.23 20.58
CA ALA A 151 -0.91 9.09 19.16
C ALA A 151 -0.28 7.83 18.53
N GLN A 152 0.99 7.56 18.83
CA GLN A 152 1.69 6.40 18.29
C GLN A 152 1.17 5.07 18.86
N LEU A 153 0.67 5.06 20.09
CA LEU A 153 0.02 3.88 20.68
C LEU A 153 -1.35 3.62 20.06
N GLU A 154 -2.13 4.69 19.85
CA GLU A 154 -3.40 4.65 19.14
C GLU A 154 -3.24 4.11 17.71
N GLU A 155 -2.30 4.63 16.94
CA GLU A 155 -2.01 4.19 15.56
C GLU A 155 -1.59 2.71 15.50
N ARG A 156 -0.82 2.25 16.49
CA ARG A 156 -0.41 0.84 16.57
C ARG A 156 -1.54 -0.10 16.94
N LEU A 157 -2.39 0.29 17.89
CA LEU A 157 -3.58 -0.49 18.22
C LEU A 157 -4.57 -0.52 17.07
N ASP A 158 -4.77 0.61 16.39
CA ASP A 158 -5.56 0.67 15.15
C ASP A 158 -5.02 -0.29 14.09
N ALA A 159 -3.70 -0.32 13.87
CA ALA A 159 -3.09 -1.26 12.92
C ALA A 159 -3.36 -2.72 13.29
N ILE A 160 -3.40 -3.05 14.58
CA ILE A 160 -3.74 -4.41 15.04
C ILE A 160 -5.22 -4.71 14.77
N ILE A 161 -6.11 -3.75 15.02
CA ILE A 161 -7.54 -3.89 14.73
C ILE A 161 -7.78 -4.04 13.22
N ARG A 162 -7.13 -3.25 12.37
CA ARG A 162 -7.26 -3.38 10.91
C ARG A 162 -6.84 -4.75 10.40
N ASN A 163 -5.76 -5.30 10.95
CA ASN A 163 -5.19 -6.56 10.45
C ASN A 163 -5.85 -7.82 11.04
N GLY A 164 -6.38 -7.75 12.27
CA GLY A 164 -6.89 -8.91 13.00
C GLY A 164 -8.27 -8.74 13.63
N GLY A 165 -8.95 -7.63 13.33
CA GLY A 165 -10.26 -7.28 13.87
C GLY A 165 -10.26 -7.09 15.40
N ASP A 166 -11.47 -7.03 15.94
CA ASP A 166 -11.72 -6.90 17.37
C ASP A 166 -11.10 -8.05 18.18
N THR A 167 -11.04 -9.25 17.59
CA THR A 167 -10.45 -10.43 18.23
C THR A 167 -8.97 -10.20 18.57
N ALA A 168 -8.18 -9.65 17.64
CA ALA A 168 -6.76 -9.39 17.89
C ALA A 168 -6.55 -8.33 18.98
N ALA A 169 -7.38 -7.29 19.01
CA ALA A 169 -7.33 -6.27 20.05
C ALA A 169 -7.74 -6.82 21.43
N ASN A 170 -8.77 -7.66 21.47
CA ASN A 170 -9.21 -8.33 22.70
C ASN A 170 -8.15 -9.31 23.23
N GLN A 171 -7.44 -10.04 22.35
CA GLN A 171 -6.34 -10.90 22.78
C GLN A 171 -5.26 -10.11 23.52
N ILE A 172 -4.88 -8.93 23.02
CA ILE A 172 -3.91 -8.06 23.69
C ILE A 172 -4.44 -7.60 25.05
N ARG A 173 -5.73 -7.24 25.13
CA ARG A 173 -6.39 -6.85 26.38
C ARG A 173 -6.30 -7.99 27.41
N ASP A 174 -6.65 -9.21 27.02
CA ASP A 174 -6.67 -10.37 27.92
C ASP A 174 -5.27 -10.79 28.36
N ASP A 175 -4.31 -10.81 27.44
CA ASP A 175 -2.90 -11.10 27.75
C ASP A 175 -2.32 -10.05 28.69
N ALA A 176 -2.61 -8.77 28.44
CA ALA A 176 -2.17 -7.66 29.29
C ALA A 176 -2.77 -7.78 30.70
N LYS A 177 -4.05 -8.16 30.81
CA LYS A 177 -4.70 -8.41 32.10
C LYS A 177 -3.97 -9.50 32.89
N ALA A 178 -3.69 -10.63 32.25
CA ALA A 178 -3.05 -11.80 32.86
C ALA A 178 -1.65 -11.49 33.41
N ILE A 179 -0.87 -10.67 32.71
CA ILE A 179 0.50 -10.34 33.13
C ILE A 179 0.57 -9.09 34.01
N SER A 180 -0.43 -8.21 34.01
CA SER A 180 -0.41 -6.93 34.74
C SER A 180 -0.11 -7.11 36.24
N LYS A 181 -0.73 -8.11 36.89
CA LYS A 181 -0.52 -8.41 38.32
C LYS A 181 0.91 -8.89 38.59
N LYS A 182 1.48 -9.71 37.70
CA LYS A 182 2.86 -10.23 37.83
C LYS A 182 3.89 -9.11 37.67
N LEU A 183 3.58 -8.09 36.86
CA LEU A 183 4.46 -6.96 36.57
C LEU A 183 4.25 -5.76 37.50
N GLY A 184 3.16 -5.73 38.28
CA GLY A 184 2.77 -4.57 39.08
C GLY A 184 2.28 -3.39 38.23
N LEU A 185 1.63 -3.67 37.09
CA LEU A 185 1.20 -2.71 36.07
C LEU A 185 -0.34 -2.65 35.92
N GLN A 186 -1.07 -2.79 37.02
CA GLN A 186 -2.54 -2.84 37.00
C GLN A 186 -3.17 -1.51 36.60
N GLU A 187 -2.55 -0.38 36.96
CA GLU A 187 -3.05 0.95 36.56
C GLU A 187 -2.76 1.22 35.07
N GLU A 188 -1.62 0.79 34.56
CA GLU A 188 -1.30 0.81 33.13
C GLU A 188 -2.25 -0.08 32.32
N TYR A 189 -2.62 -1.25 32.87
CA TYR A 189 -3.62 -2.12 32.26
C TYR A 189 -4.97 -1.41 32.13
N LYS A 190 -5.46 -0.72 33.17
CA LYS A 190 -6.72 0.05 33.09
C LYS A 190 -6.68 1.08 31.95
N LYS A 191 -5.56 1.81 31.80
CA LYS A 191 -5.38 2.78 30.70
C LYS A 191 -5.38 2.13 29.32
N LEU A 192 -4.70 0.98 29.18
CA LEU A 192 -4.69 0.22 27.93
C LEU A 192 -6.08 -0.32 27.58
N ASP A 193 -6.77 -0.89 28.57
CA ASP A 193 -8.12 -1.42 28.42
C ASP A 193 -9.12 -0.34 28.02
N GLU A 194 -9.05 0.85 28.62
CA GLU A 194 -9.82 2.03 28.19
C GLU A 194 -9.51 2.43 26.75
N LEU A 195 -8.24 2.47 26.37
CA LEU A 195 -7.84 2.85 25.02
C LEU A 195 -8.35 1.86 23.98
N ILE A 196 -8.19 0.56 24.21
CA ILE A 196 -8.75 -0.49 23.35
C ILE A 196 -10.28 -0.34 23.32
N GLY A 197 -10.91 -0.09 24.47
CA GLY A 197 -12.35 0.11 24.56
C GLY A 197 -12.86 1.25 23.67
N ARG A 198 -12.15 2.39 23.67
CA ARG A 198 -12.44 3.54 22.80
C ARG A 198 -12.27 3.20 21.33
N LEU A 199 -11.16 2.56 20.95
CA LEU A 199 -10.91 2.19 19.55
C LEU A 199 -11.91 1.17 19.01
N LEU A 200 -12.45 0.30 19.87
CA LEU A 200 -13.52 -0.64 19.53
C LEU A 200 -14.94 -0.03 19.63
N GLY A 201 -15.08 1.26 19.96
CA GLY A 201 -16.38 1.92 20.10
C GLY A 201 -17.20 1.46 21.32
N THR A 202 -16.59 0.73 22.26
CA THR A 202 -17.24 0.22 23.48
C THR A 202 -17.14 1.16 24.68
N ARG A 203 -16.36 2.25 24.56
CA ARG A 203 -16.16 3.26 25.59
C ARG A 203 -16.01 4.64 24.98
N ASP A 204 -16.50 5.65 25.68
CA ASP A 204 -16.29 7.04 25.30
C ASP A 204 -14.90 7.57 25.72
N GLY A 205 -14.52 8.67 25.07
CA GLY A 205 -13.39 9.49 25.47
C GLY A 205 -12.50 9.93 24.32
N ASN A 206 -11.53 10.78 24.64
CA ASN A 206 -10.72 11.44 23.63
C ASN A 206 -9.55 10.57 23.15
N VAL A 207 -9.43 10.47 21.84
CA VAL A 207 -8.24 10.02 21.10
C VAL A 207 -7.53 11.23 20.50
N VAL A 208 -6.26 11.09 20.12
CA VAL A 208 -5.43 12.24 19.68
C VAL A 208 -4.86 12.06 18.27
N SER A 209 -4.69 10.83 17.80
CA SER A 209 -4.22 10.56 16.44
C SER A 209 -5.36 10.71 15.43
N PRO A 210 -5.10 11.24 14.23
CA PRO A 210 -6.11 11.34 13.17
C PRO A 210 -6.73 9.99 12.80
N ILE A 211 -5.94 8.91 12.85
CA ILE A 211 -6.38 7.55 12.53
C ILE A 211 -7.39 7.06 13.58
N ALA A 212 -7.07 7.17 14.87
CA ALA A 212 -8.00 6.78 15.93
C ALA A 212 -9.26 7.64 15.94
N SER A 213 -9.13 8.95 15.73
CA SER A 213 -10.29 9.86 15.65
C SER A 213 -11.25 9.44 14.54
N ALA A 214 -10.73 9.06 13.37
CA ALA A 214 -11.56 8.58 12.27
C ALA A 214 -12.26 7.26 12.58
N ARG A 215 -11.57 6.31 13.24
CA ARG A 215 -12.18 5.05 13.69
C ARG A 215 -13.30 5.30 14.70
N VAL A 216 -13.06 6.11 15.73
CA VAL A 216 -14.07 6.44 16.75
C VAL A 216 -15.27 7.15 16.14
N ALA A 217 -15.07 7.96 15.10
CA ALA A 217 -16.12 8.60 14.34
C ALA A 217 -16.90 7.66 13.38
N GLY A 218 -16.59 6.36 13.36
CA GLY A 218 -17.23 5.38 12.48
C GLY A 218 -16.76 5.45 11.03
N LYS A 219 -15.64 6.14 10.76
CA LYS A 219 -15.05 6.31 9.42
C LYS A 219 -13.59 5.85 9.38
N PRO A 220 -13.27 4.61 9.80
CA PRO A 220 -11.91 4.11 9.72
C PRO A 220 -11.44 4.06 8.25
N TYR A 221 -10.14 4.22 8.04
CA TYR A 221 -9.54 4.23 6.71
C TYR A 221 -8.19 3.49 6.73
N ASP A 222 -7.70 3.17 5.54
CA ASP A 222 -6.40 2.53 5.34
C ASP A 222 -5.30 3.59 5.15
N PRO A 223 -4.47 3.88 6.17
CA PRO A 223 -3.45 4.92 6.07
C PRO A 223 -2.36 4.61 5.05
N ASP A 224 -2.07 3.33 4.79
CA ASP A 224 -1.03 2.93 3.87
C ASP A 224 -1.43 3.29 2.43
N ARG A 225 -2.73 3.17 2.09
CA ARG A 225 -3.26 3.64 0.80
C ARG A 225 -3.33 5.16 0.70
N ILE A 226 -3.59 5.86 1.80
CA ILE A 226 -3.55 7.34 1.80
C ILE A 226 -2.17 7.86 1.41
N THR A 227 -1.08 7.22 1.88
CA THR A 227 0.29 7.60 1.47
C THR A 227 0.52 7.40 -0.03
N LEU A 228 -0.01 6.34 -0.64
CA LEU A 228 0.08 6.14 -2.09
C LEU A 228 -0.69 7.23 -2.85
N PHE A 229 -1.89 7.56 -2.39
CA PHE A 229 -2.69 8.62 -3.00
C PHE A 229 -2.03 9.99 -2.92
N GLU A 230 -1.47 10.34 -1.76
CA GLU A 230 -0.69 11.57 -1.61
C GLU A 230 0.52 11.59 -2.57
N THR A 231 1.24 10.47 -2.68
CA THR A 231 2.39 10.36 -3.58
C THR A 231 2.01 10.59 -5.05
N LEU A 232 0.92 9.95 -5.52
CA LEU A 232 0.42 10.15 -6.89
C LEU A 232 -0.08 11.58 -7.10
N PHE A 233 -0.81 12.13 -6.13
CA PHE A 233 -1.29 13.52 -6.18
C PHE A 233 -0.13 14.51 -6.31
N THR A 234 0.91 14.37 -5.50
CA THR A 234 2.10 15.23 -5.56
C THR A 234 2.79 15.13 -6.92
N GLU A 235 2.99 13.92 -7.46
CA GLU A 235 3.62 13.76 -8.77
C GLU A 235 2.77 14.38 -9.90
N LEU A 236 1.45 14.16 -9.89
CA LEU A 236 0.55 14.75 -10.88
C LEU A 236 0.60 16.28 -10.84
N ARG A 237 0.66 16.89 -9.65
CA ARG A 237 0.80 18.36 -9.52
C ARG A 237 2.14 18.88 -10.00
N ASN A 238 3.19 18.07 -9.94
CA ASN A 238 4.52 18.42 -10.42
C ASN A 238 4.73 18.09 -11.91
N THR A 239 3.84 17.29 -12.50
CA THR A 239 3.90 16.91 -13.92
C THR A 239 3.27 18.00 -14.78
N ALA A 240 3.94 18.36 -15.88
CA ALA A 240 3.39 19.31 -16.83
C ALA A 240 2.09 18.78 -17.47
N PRO A 241 1.01 19.58 -17.51
CA PRO A 241 -0.24 19.16 -18.14
C PRO A 241 -0.05 18.78 -19.60
N SER A 242 -0.63 17.66 -20.01
CA SER A 242 -0.79 17.31 -21.43
C SER A 242 -2.26 17.45 -21.81
N TYR A 243 -2.55 18.33 -22.77
CA TYR A 243 -3.91 18.59 -23.24
C TYR A 243 -4.17 17.86 -24.56
N ARG A 244 -5.20 17.02 -24.60
CA ARG A 244 -5.61 16.29 -25.81
C ARG A 244 -7.10 16.50 -26.08
N PRO A 245 -7.50 17.57 -26.79
CA PRO A 245 -8.90 17.85 -27.04
C PRO A 245 -9.56 16.71 -27.81
N ALA A 246 -10.75 16.32 -27.36
CA ALA A 246 -11.67 15.56 -28.19
C ALA A 246 -12.37 16.55 -29.13
N LYS A 247 -12.25 16.35 -30.44
CA LYS A 247 -13.19 16.98 -31.38
C LYS A 247 -14.58 16.47 -31.02
N ALA A 248 -15.61 17.33 -31.06
CA ALA A 248 -17.00 16.93 -30.79
C ALA A 248 -17.36 15.77 -31.75
N PRO A 249 -17.38 14.51 -31.29
CA PRO A 249 -17.46 13.39 -32.20
C PRO A 249 -18.90 13.27 -32.70
N SER A 250 -19.05 12.89 -33.96
CA SER A 250 -20.33 12.44 -34.50
C SER A 250 -20.86 11.25 -33.68
N PRO A 251 -22.18 10.98 -33.71
CA PRO A 251 -22.75 9.81 -33.04
C PRO A 251 -22.06 8.49 -33.43
N GLN A 252 -21.67 8.35 -34.71
CA GLN A 252 -20.96 7.18 -35.21
C GLN A 252 -19.54 7.06 -34.64
N GLU A 253 -18.77 8.15 -34.65
CA GLU A 253 -17.42 8.16 -34.04
C GLU A 253 -17.48 7.80 -32.56
N ASN A 254 -18.48 8.33 -31.84
CA ASN A 254 -18.68 8.01 -30.43
C ASN A 254 -19.06 6.54 -30.23
N ALA A 255 -19.94 5.98 -31.05
CA ALA A 255 -20.32 4.57 -30.98
C ALA A 255 -19.11 3.66 -31.24
N ASN A 256 -18.33 3.94 -32.29
CA ASN A 256 -17.15 3.15 -32.66
C ASN A 256 -16.08 3.16 -31.56
N LEU A 257 -15.70 4.35 -31.06
CA LEU A 257 -14.72 4.46 -29.97
C LEU A 257 -15.22 3.77 -28.69
N SER A 258 -16.49 3.95 -28.35
CA SER A 258 -17.07 3.36 -27.13
C SER A 258 -17.18 1.83 -27.22
N PHE A 259 -17.40 1.30 -28.42
CA PHE A 259 -17.33 -0.14 -28.67
C PHE A 259 -15.93 -0.68 -28.35
N PHE A 260 -14.87 -0.10 -28.93
CA PHE A 260 -13.51 -0.58 -28.69
C PHE A 260 -13.04 -0.32 -27.25
N GLU A 261 -13.46 0.77 -26.62
CA GLU A 261 -13.26 1.00 -25.19
C GLU A 261 -13.85 -0.14 -24.35
N ALA A 262 -15.12 -0.49 -24.59
CA ALA A 262 -15.80 -1.54 -23.86
C ALA A 262 -15.18 -2.91 -24.14
N TYR A 263 -14.89 -3.22 -25.40
CA TYR A 263 -14.25 -4.46 -25.83
C TYR A 263 -12.92 -4.67 -25.11
N PHE A 264 -11.97 -3.74 -25.25
CA PHE A 264 -10.66 -3.86 -24.62
C PHE A 264 -10.74 -3.86 -23.09
N SER A 265 -11.61 -3.04 -22.51
CA SER A 265 -11.82 -2.99 -21.06
C SER A 265 -12.31 -4.34 -20.50
N ASN A 266 -13.14 -5.08 -21.22
CA ASN A 266 -13.60 -6.39 -20.77
C ASN A 266 -12.55 -7.48 -21.04
N PHE A 267 -11.87 -7.44 -22.20
CA PHE A 267 -10.83 -8.40 -22.55
C PHE A 267 -9.71 -8.46 -21.51
N ILE A 268 -9.19 -7.31 -21.06
CA ILE A 268 -8.08 -7.30 -20.10
C ILE A 268 -8.45 -7.84 -18.71
N GLU A 269 -9.75 -7.93 -18.39
CA GLU A 269 -10.27 -8.55 -17.16
C GLU A 269 -10.60 -10.05 -17.33
N GLY A 270 -10.37 -10.63 -18.52
CA GLY A 270 -10.58 -12.05 -18.80
C GLY A 270 -11.89 -12.38 -19.55
N THR A 271 -12.66 -11.39 -19.95
CA THR A 271 -13.83 -11.58 -20.83
C THR A 271 -13.37 -11.56 -22.29
N GLU A 272 -12.94 -12.72 -22.77
CA GLU A 272 -12.32 -12.87 -24.09
C GLU A 272 -13.38 -13.24 -25.15
N PHE A 273 -13.65 -12.29 -26.04
CA PHE A 273 -14.50 -12.44 -27.21
C PHE A 273 -13.70 -12.13 -28.47
N GLU A 274 -14.02 -12.82 -29.57
CA GLU A 274 -13.65 -12.35 -30.89
C GLU A 274 -14.35 -11.02 -31.17
N VAL A 275 -13.72 -10.15 -31.96
CA VAL A 275 -14.28 -8.82 -32.25
C VAL A 275 -15.66 -8.94 -32.90
N GLU A 276 -15.84 -9.88 -33.82
CA GLU A 276 -17.12 -10.21 -34.47
C GLU A 276 -18.20 -10.62 -33.47
N GLU A 277 -17.85 -11.42 -32.47
CA GLU A 277 -18.79 -11.87 -31.44
C GLU A 277 -19.23 -10.68 -30.56
N ALA A 278 -18.28 -9.81 -30.19
CA ALA A 278 -18.59 -8.59 -29.45
C ALA A 278 -19.46 -7.61 -30.28
N ILE A 279 -19.25 -7.50 -31.60
CA ILE A 279 -20.11 -6.73 -32.51
C ILE A 279 -21.54 -7.28 -32.46
N ASP A 280 -21.70 -8.59 -32.54
CA ASP A 280 -23.01 -9.25 -32.50
C ASP A 280 -23.75 -9.00 -31.19
N VAL A 281 -23.02 -9.02 -30.06
CA VAL A 281 -23.56 -8.67 -28.73
C VAL A 281 -24.03 -7.21 -28.67
N VAL A 282 -23.18 -6.28 -29.10
CA VAL A 282 -23.41 -4.84 -28.87
C VAL A 282 -24.39 -4.24 -29.88
N PHE A 283 -24.23 -4.55 -31.17
CA PHE A 283 -24.98 -3.91 -32.25
C PHE A 283 -26.16 -4.76 -32.74
N ASN A 284 -26.06 -6.09 -32.69
CA ASN A 284 -27.12 -6.98 -33.17
C ASN A 284 -27.97 -7.59 -32.03
N GLY A 285 -27.60 -7.35 -30.77
CA GLY A 285 -28.33 -7.84 -29.60
C GLY A 285 -28.32 -9.37 -29.46
N ARG A 286 -27.34 -10.05 -30.08
CA ARG A 286 -27.20 -11.51 -30.04
C ARG A 286 -26.34 -11.90 -28.85
N ILE A 287 -26.96 -12.51 -27.84
CA ILE A 287 -26.27 -13.00 -26.65
C ILE A 287 -25.88 -14.47 -26.84
N PRO A 288 -24.59 -14.84 -26.75
CA PRO A 288 -24.14 -16.23 -26.76
C PRO A 288 -24.76 -17.04 -25.64
N GLN A 289 -25.19 -18.28 -25.93
CA GLN A 289 -25.86 -19.14 -24.95
C GLN A 289 -24.90 -19.72 -23.90
N ASP A 290 -23.64 -19.91 -24.27
CA ASP A 290 -22.59 -20.52 -23.47
C ASP A 290 -21.95 -19.54 -22.48
N ARG A 291 -21.93 -18.23 -22.79
CA ARG A 291 -21.34 -17.18 -21.94
C ARG A 291 -22.19 -15.90 -21.86
N PRO A 292 -23.47 -15.98 -21.43
CA PRO A 292 -24.37 -14.83 -21.42
C PRO A 292 -23.94 -13.71 -20.45
N GLU A 293 -23.36 -14.05 -19.30
CA GLU A 293 -22.89 -13.04 -18.32
C GLU A 293 -21.77 -12.18 -18.88
N ASP A 294 -20.80 -12.78 -19.57
CA ASP A 294 -19.68 -12.10 -20.22
C ASP A 294 -20.18 -11.13 -21.31
N ALA A 295 -21.16 -11.55 -22.11
CA ALA A 295 -21.78 -10.69 -23.12
C ALA A 295 -22.51 -9.50 -22.48
N HIS A 296 -23.19 -9.72 -21.35
CA HIS A 296 -23.81 -8.65 -20.57
C HIS A 296 -22.78 -7.66 -20.01
N ASP A 297 -21.61 -8.12 -19.57
CA ASP A 297 -20.55 -7.24 -19.07
C ASP A 297 -20.04 -6.28 -20.17
N VAL A 298 -19.82 -6.80 -21.38
CA VAL A 298 -19.42 -6.00 -22.56
C VAL A 298 -20.52 -4.99 -22.92
N LEU A 299 -21.77 -5.43 -23.01
CA LEU A 299 -22.90 -4.59 -23.35
C LEU A 299 -23.15 -3.50 -22.29
N GLY A 300 -23.08 -3.86 -21.00
CA GLY A 300 -23.22 -2.94 -19.88
C GLY A 300 -22.14 -1.85 -19.93
N THR A 301 -20.89 -2.25 -20.15
CA THR A 301 -19.76 -1.31 -20.30
C THR A 301 -19.95 -0.36 -21.49
N TYR A 302 -20.35 -0.90 -22.65
CA TYR A 302 -20.62 -0.10 -23.85
C TYR A 302 -21.70 0.95 -23.63
N ARG A 303 -22.82 0.57 -22.99
CA ARG A 303 -23.94 1.49 -22.71
C ARG A 303 -23.48 2.73 -21.92
N ILE A 304 -22.56 2.56 -20.96
CA ILE A 304 -21.99 3.70 -20.23
C ILE A 304 -21.02 4.48 -21.10
N ALA A 305 -20.10 3.78 -21.77
CA ALA A 305 -19.05 4.39 -22.57
C ALA A 305 -19.61 5.26 -23.71
N ALA A 306 -20.74 4.84 -24.29
CA ALA A 306 -21.44 5.54 -25.36
C ALA A 306 -22.32 6.71 -24.89
N ASP A 307 -22.78 6.70 -23.62
CA ASP A 307 -23.58 7.79 -23.06
C ASP A 307 -22.70 8.98 -22.63
N ARG A 308 -22.41 9.85 -23.61
CA ARG A 308 -21.61 11.07 -23.38
C ARG A 308 -22.23 11.99 -22.34
N GLN A 309 -23.56 12.08 -22.28
CA GLN A 309 -24.24 12.95 -21.33
C GLN A 309 -23.99 12.45 -19.91
N ALA A 310 -24.16 11.14 -19.68
CA ALA A 310 -23.89 10.51 -18.39
C ALA A 310 -22.41 10.57 -17.98
N LEU A 311 -21.47 10.51 -18.94
CA LEU A 311 -20.04 10.65 -18.67
C LEU A 311 -19.61 12.10 -18.42
N SER A 312 -20.26 13.08 -19.05
CA SER A 312 -19.90 14.51 -18.94
C SER A 312 -20.19 15.16 -17.58
N THR A 313 -20.77 14.41 -16.63
CA THR A 313 -21.06 14.90 -15.28
C THR A 313 -20.00 14.42 -14.29
N PRO A 314 -19.03 15.28 -13.89
CA PRO A 314 -18.07 14.93 -12.87
C PRO A 314 -18.73 14.91 -11.49
N PRO A 315 -18.14 14.20 -10.50
CA PRO A 315 -18.64 14.24 -9.13
C PRO A 315 -18.55 15.67 -8.55
N GLN A 316 -19.63 16.11 -7.90
CA GLN A 316 -19.75 17.47 -7.32
C GLN A 316 -19.27 17.54 -5.87
N ASN A 317 -19.32 16.40 -5.17
CA ASN A 317 -18.91 16.19 -3.79
C ASN A 317 -18.74 14.67 -3.58
N PHE A 318 -18.30 14.29 -2.39
CA PHE A 318 -18.02 12.90 -2.06
C PHE A 318 -19.27 12.00 -2.16
N GLU A 319 -20.43 12.45 -1.69
CA GLU A 319 -21.68 11.69 -1.76
C GLU A 319 -22.10 11.44 -3.22
N HIS A 320 -21.94 12.44 -4.09
CA HIS A 320 -22.21 12.32 -5.51
C HIS A 320 -21.22 11.35 -6.17
N PHE A 321 -19.93 11.41 -5.80
CA PHE A 321 -18.93 10.44 -6.26
C PHE A 321 -19.34 9.00 -5.93
N ILE A 322 -19.72 8.72 -4.70
CA ILE A 322 -20.15 7.38 -4.28
C ILE A 322 -21.38 6.92 -5.07
N ARG A 323 -22.36 7.81 -5.28
CA ARG A 323 -23.56 7.49 -6.08
C ARG A 323 -23.19 7.13 -7.52
N LEU A 324 -22.36 7.94 -8.19
CA LEU A 324 -21.93 7.67 -9.57
C LEU A 324 -21.13 6.37 -9.66
N LEU A 325 -20.21 6.14 -8.72
CA LEU A 325 -19.38 4.94 -8.65
C LEU A 325 -20.25 3.68 -8.54
N CYS A 326 -21.19 3.65 -7.59
CA CYS A 326 -22.10 2.52 -7.38
C CYS A 326 -23.08 2.33 -8.54
N GLN A 327 -23.63 3.40 -9.11
CA GLN A 327 -24.55 3.33 -10.25
C GLN A 327 -23.86 2.74 -11.49
N ARG A 328 -22.67 3.25 -11.83
CA ARG A 328 -21.90 2.76 -12.98
C ARG A 328 -21.45 1.32 -12.77
N HIS A 329 -21.01 0.96 -11.56
CA HIS A 329 -20.70 -0.42 -11.22
C HIS A 329 -21.91 -1.35 -11.32
N HIS A 330 -23.10 -0.91 -10.86
CA HIS A 330 -24.34 -1.68 -11.01
C HIS A 330 -24.65 -1.99 -12.47
N MET A 331 -24.57 -1.00 -13.35
CA MET A 331 -24.83 -1.16 -14.79
C MET A 331 -23.83 -2.09 -15.49
N ILE A 332 -22.57 -2.11 -15.05
CA ILE A 332 -21.55 -3.03 -15.59
C ILE A 332 -21.82 -4.46 -15.13
N MET A 333 -22.23 -4.65 -13.88
CA MET A 333 -22.28 -5.97 -13.22
C MET A 333 -23.70 -6.52 -13.07
N GLU A 334 -24.72 -5.91 -13.67
CA GLU A 334 -26.15 -6.21 -13.43
C GLU A 334 -26.50 -7.71 -13.61
N SER A 335 -25.84 -8.39 -14.54
CA SER A 335 -26.00 -9.82 -14.83
C SER A 335 -25.37 -10.76 -13.79
N ARG A 336 -24.61 -10.24 -12.82
CA ARG A 336 -23.85 -11.02 -11.82
C ARG A 336 -24.32 -10.75 -10.40
N PRO A 337 -25.52 -11.23 -10.00
CA PRO A 337 -26.10 -10.95 -8.68
C PRO A 337 -25.24 -11.46 -7.52
N ASP A 338 -24.45 -12.52 -7.72
CA ASP A 338 -23.51 -13.06 -6.74
C ASP A 338 -22.33 -12.11 -6.44
N LYS A 339 -22.07 -11.13 -7.32
CA LYS A 339 -21.03 -10.09 -7.16
C LYS A 339 -21.54 -8.81 -6.50
N LEU A 340 -22.81 -8.77 -6.09
CA LEU A 340 -23.44 -7.62 -5.42
C LEU A 340 -23.35 -6.31 -6.24
N PRO A 341 -23.99 -6.22 -7.43
CA PRO A 341 -23.88 -5.05 -8.31
C PRO A 341 -24.27 -3.75 -7.61
N GLY A 342 -23.41 -2.74 -7.75
CA GLY A 342 -23.56 -1.43 -7.09
C GLY A 342 -23.36 -1.40 -5.57
N ARG A 343 -22.90 -2.49 -4.94
CA ARG A 343 -22.66 -2.55 -3.48
C ARG A 343 -21.21 -2.89 -3.17
N PHE A 344 -20.65 -2.23 -2.16
CA PHE A 344 -19.29 -2.50 -1.73
C PHE A 344 -19.11 -3.93 -1.23
N LYS A 345 -17.88 -4.42 -1.37
CA LYS A 345 -17.47 -5.75 -0.93
C LYS A 345 -17.71 -5.95 0.56
N VAL A 346 -18.10 -7.16 0.92
CA VAL A 346 -18.27 -7.60 2.33
C VAL A 346 -17.16 -8.54 2.79
N LYS A 347 -16.28 -8.96 1.86
CA LYS A 347 -15.12 -9.82 2.11
C LYS A 347 -13.88 -9.15 1.51
N SER A 348 -12.73 -9.37 2.13
CA SER A 348 -11.45 -8.91 1.59
C SER A 348 -11.14 -9.59 0.26
N ASN A 349 -10.58 -8.83 -0.68
CA ASN A 349 -10.18 -9.28 -2.01
C ASN A 349 -8.68 -9.04 -2.24
N ARG A 350 -8.13 -9.76 -3.21
CA ARG A 350 -6.71 -9.73 -3.58
C ARG A 350 -6.53 -10.00 -5.07
N ALA A 351 -5.44 -9.51 -5.63
CA ALA A 351 -4.99 -9.85 -6.97
C ALA A 351 -3.49 -10.15 -6.94
N GLY A 352 -3.10 -11.39 -7.30
CA GLY A 352 -1.73 -11.86 -7.10
C GLY A 352 -1.28 -11.74 -5.64
N SER A 353 -0.17 -11.04 -5.39
CA SER A 353 0.37 -10.75 -4.05
C SER A 353 -0.25 -9.52 -3.39
N THR A 354 -1.11 -8.76 -4.08
CA THR A 354 -1.68 -7.51 -3.57
C THR A 354 -2.96 -7.78 -2.79
N VAL A 355 -2.97 -7.42 -1.51
CA VAL A 355 -4.19 -7.36 -0.69
C VAL A 355 -4.72 -5.93 -0.72
N PHE A 356 -5.99 -5.75 -1.10
CA PHE A 356 -6.62 -4.44 -1.17
C PHE A 356 -7.26 -4.04 0.17
N VAL A 357 -7.79 -2.82 0.22
CA VAL A 357 -8.40 -2.21 1.41
C VAL A 357 -9.46 -3.14 2.03
N ALA A 358 -9.45 -3.34 3.35
CA ALA A 358 -10.43 -4.18 4.03
C ALA A 358 -11.87 -3.59 3.91
N PRO A 359 -12.93 -4.42 3.88
CA PRO A 359 -14.32 -3.98 3.68
C PRO A 359 -14.76 -2.81 4.57
N ASP A 360 -14.42 -2.85 5.86
CA ASP A 360 -14.77 -1.83 6.86
C ASP A 360 -14.02 -0.50 6.66
N LEU A 361 -12.92 -0.51 5.90
CA LEU A 361 -12.10 0.66 5.61
C LEU A 361 -12.42 1.32 4.27
N VAL A 362 -13.22 0.68 3.40
CA VAL A 362 -13.46 1.14 2.01
C VAL A 362 -13.99 2.57 1.97
N LEU A 363 -15.06 2.86 2.72
CA LEU A 363 -15.73 4.16 2.64
C LEU A 363 -14.84 5.30 3.17
N GLY A 364 -14.21 5.13 4.33
CA GLY A 364 -13.30 6.13 4.89
C GLY A 364 -12.06 6.34 4.03
N THR A 365 -11.57 5.28 3.37
CA THR A 365 -10.43 5.39 2.44
C THR A 365 -10.82 6.11 1.14
N LEU A 366 -12.02 5.85 0.61
CA LEU A 366 -12.56 6.60 -0.53
C LEU A 366 -12.75 8.08 -0.18
N GLU A 367 -13.28 8.40 1.00
CA GLU A 367 -13.51 9.79 1.44
C GLU A 367 -12.19 10.56 1.54
N LYS A 368 -11.20 9.99 2.22
CA LYS A 368 -9.86 10.58 2.34
C LYS A 368 -9.15 10.69 0.99
N GLY A 369 -9.24 9.66 0.15
CA GLY A 369 -8.65 9.65 -1.19
C GLY A 369 -9.31 10.67 -2.13
N TYR A 370 -10.63 10.85 -2.03
CA TYR A 370 -11.36 11.84 -2.82
C TYR A 370 -10.92 13.27 -2.52
N GLY A 371 -10.52 13.57 -1.28
CA GLY A 371 -10.01 14.91 -0.92
C GLY A 371 -8.76 15.35 -1.72
N PHE A 372 -7.88 14.42 -2.13
CA PHE A 372 -6.77 14.78 -3.01
C PHE A 372 -7.23 15.00 -4.46
N TYR A 373 -8.23 14.24 -4.92
CA TYR A 373 -8.82 14.41 -6.25
C TYR A 373 -9.38 15.83 -6.43
N GLU A 374 -10.00 16.41 -5.40
CA GLU A 374 -10.53 17.77 -5.42
C GLU A 374 -9.45 18.85 -5.65
N GLY A 375 -8.19 18.55 -5.31
CA GLY A 375 -7.05 19.43 -5.52
C GLY A 375 -6.40 19.33 -6.90
N LEU A 376 -6.92 18.50 -7.82
CA LEU A 376 -6.44 18.36 -9.19
C LEU A 376 -7.28 19.21 -10.14
N GLU A 377 -6.64 19.83 -11.13
CA GLU A 377 -7.30 20.77 -12.04
C GLU A 377 -7.49 20.20 -13.45
N THR A 378 -6.46 19.52 -13.99
CA THR A 378 -6.46 19.10 -15.39
C THR A 378 -7.25 17.79 -15.58
N PRO A 379 -8.00 17.63 -16.69
CA PRO A 379 -8.78 16.41 -16.94
C PRO A 379 -7.92 15.14 -16.92
N LEU A 380 -6.73 15.16 -17.55
CA LEU A 380 -5.83 14.01 -17.53
C LEU A 380 -5.38 13.64 -16.11
N HIS A 381 -5.00 14.61 -15.27
CA HIS A 381 -4.55 14.29 -13.91
C HIS A 381 -5.69 13.72 -13.07
N LYS A 382 -6.89 14.31 -13.19
CA LYS A 382 -8.12 13.79 -12.57
C LYS A 382 -8.40 12.35 -13.01
N ALA A 383 -8.30 12.08 -14.31
CA ALA A 383 -8.52 10.76 -14.89
C ALA A 383 -7.53 9.71 -14.34
N VAL A 384 -6.23 10.01 -14.37
CA VAL A 384 -5.18 9.11 -13.83
C VAL A 384 -5.42 8.83 -12.35
N TYR A 385 -5.68 9.87 -11.56
CA TYR A 385 -5.89 9.74 -10.13
C TYR A 385 -7.16 8.94 -9.81
N MET A 386 -8.29 9.28 -10.45
CA MET A 386 -9.58 8.60 -10.26
C MET A 386 -9.48 7.11 -10.59
N MET A 387 -8.80 6.77 -11.68
CA MET A 387 -8.56 5.38 -12.07
C MET A 387 -7.77 4.62 -11.02
N PHE A 388 -6.67 5.21 -10.53
CA PHE A 388 -5.84 4.58 -9.51
C PHE A 388 -6.56 4.45 -8.16
N LEU A 389 -7.27 5.49 -7.73
CA LEU A 389 -8.05 5.50 -6.49
C LEU A 389 -9.00 4.30 -6.40
N ILE A 390 -9.78 4.08 -7.46
CA ILE A 390 -10.76 2.98 -7.50
C ILE A 390 -10.05 1.62 -7.60
N SER A 391 -9.03 1.52 -8.47
CA SER A 391 -8.30 0.26 -8.69
C SER A 391 -7.57 -0.22 -7.44
N GLU A 392 -6.98 0.71 -6.68
CA GLU A 392 -6.18 0.45 -5.49
C GLU A 392 -7.03 0.17 -4.24
N ILE A 393 -8.18 0.85 -4.09
CA ILE A 393 -9.14 0.53 -3.01
C ILE A 393 -9.85 -0.79 -3.31
N HIS A 394 -10.15 -1.03 -4.58
CA HIS A 394 -10.84 -2.22 -5.07
C HIS A 394 -12.18 -2.44 -4.32
N PRO A 395 -13.10 -1.44 -4.34
CA PRO A 395 -14.24 -1.37 -3.43
C PRO A 395 -15.32 -2.44 -3.64
N PHE A 396 -15.35 -3.11 -4.79
CA PHE A 396 -16.36 -4.08 -5.17
C PHE A 396 -15.83 -5.52 -5.17
N ALA A 397 -16.72 -6.51 -5.19
CA ALA A 397 -16.34 -7.93 -5.25
C ALA A 397 -15.67 -8.30 -6.59
N ASP A 398 -16.09 -7.65 -7.67
CA ASP A 398 -15.58 -7.76 -9.04
C ASP A 398 -15.92 -6.47 -9.80
N GLY A 399 -15.50 -6.29 -11.06
CA GLY A 399 -15.85 -5.13 -11.89
C GLY A 399 -15.07 -3.85 -11.58
N ASN A 400 -14.08 -3.92 -10.67
CA ASN A 400 -13.30 -2.76 -10.22
C ASN A 400 -12.50 -2.11 -11.35
N GLY A 401 -11.77 -2.88 -12.15
CA GLY A 401 -10.97 -2.35 -13.26
C GLY A 401 -11.83 -1.69 -14.35
N ARG A 402 -12.93 -2.35 -14.74
CA ARG A 402 -13.92 -1.81 -15.70
C ARG A 402 -14.51 -0.49 -15.20
N THR A 403 -14.96 -0.46 -13.95
CA THR A 403 -15.51 0.73 -13.32
C THR A 403 -14.47 1.85 -13.22
N ALA A 404 -13.22 1.53 -12.84
CA ALA A 404 -12.15 2.50 -12.73
C ALA A 404 -11.84 3.18 -14.08
N ARG A 405 -11.84 2.42 -15.18
CA ARG A 405 -11.62 2.96 -16.54
C ARG A 405 -12.80 3.80 -17.03
N ILE A 406 -14.04 3.42 -16.71
CA ILE A 406 -15.21 4.26 -16.99
C ILE A 406 -15.13 5.58 -16.20
N MET A 407 -14.78 5.53 -14.93
CA MET A 407 -14.61 6.74 -14.10
C MET A 407 -13.46 7.62 -14.58
N MET A 408 -12.35 7.02 -15.04
CA MET A 408 -11.24 7.71 -15.71
C MET A 408 -11.72 8.47 -16.95
N ASN A 409 -12.45 7.80 -17.85
CA ASN A 409 -12.91 8.42 -19.09
C ASN A 409 -14.03 9.44 -18.86
N ALA A 410 -14.80 9.33 -17.78
CA ALA A 410 -15.76 10.36 -17.39
C ALA A 410 -15.08 11.71 -17.11
N GLU A 411 -13.93 11.71 -16.42
CA GLU A 411 -13.16 12.94 -16.17
C GLU A 411 -12.66 13.59 -17.47
N LEU A 412 -12.20 12.76 -18.43
CA LEU A 412 -11.77 13.23 -19.74
C LEU A 412 -12.93 13.79 -20.56
N VAL A 413 -14.07 13.08 -20.60
CA VAL A 413 -15.26 13.54 -21.33
C VAL A 413 -15.81 14.85 -20.75
N ALA A 414 -15.88 14.97 -19.42
CA ALA A 414 -16.27 16.20 -18.74
C ALA A 414 -15.31 17.37 -19.04
N GLY A 415 -14.01 17.08 -19.18
CA GLY A 415 -12.98 18.05 -19.56
C GLY A 415 -12.87 18.34 -21.06
N GLY A 416 -13.69 17.72 -21.90
CA GLY A 416 -13.59 17.86 -23.36
C GLY A 416 -12.32 17.23 -23.97
N GLU A 417 -11.72 16.27 -23.28
CA GLU A 417 -10.50 15.57 -23.72
C GLU A 417 -10.79 14.18 -24.31
N GLN A 418 -9.85 13.70 -25.10
CA GLN A 418 -9.91 12.38 -25.73
C GLN A 418 -9.90 11.28 -24.65
N LYS A 419 -10.81 10.30 -24.78
CA LYS A 419 -10.85 9.10 -23.94
C LYS A 419 -9.55 8.29 -24.05
N ILE A 420 -9.28 7.48 -23.05
CA ILE A 420 -8.19 6.50 -23.02
C ILE A 420 -8.76 5.10 -23.24
N ILE A 421 -8.19 4.36 -24.19
CA ILE A 421 -8.36 2.91 -24.30
C ILE A 421 -7.05 2.21 -23.92
N ILE A 422 -7.15 1.01 -23.35
CA ILE A 422 -5.99 0.16 -23.01
C ILE A 422 -6.09 -1.10 -23.86
N PRO A 423 -5.42 -1.16 -25.02
CA PRO A 423 -5.46 -2.33 -25.90
C PRO A 423 -4.91 -3.61 -25.24
N ILE A 424 -5.24 -4.77 -25.81
CA ILE A 424 -4.85 -6.10 -25.30
C ILE A 424 -3.34 -6.18 -25.15
N VAL A 425 -2.60 -5.81 -26.20
CA VAL A 425 -1.13 -5.82 -26.24
C VAL A 425 -0.49 -4.95 -25.15
N TYR A 426 -1.22 -3.97 -24.62
CA TYR A 426 -0.74 -3.01 -23.64
C TYR A 426 -1.09 -3.38 -22.19
N ARG A 427 -1.75 -4.54 -22.00
CA ARG A 427 -2.16 -5.06 -20.69
C ARG A 427 -0.99 -5.25 -19.72
N ASN A 428 0.13 -5.82 -20.17
CA ASN A 428 1.29 -6.04 -19.29
C ASN A 428 1.92 -4.71 -18.84
N ASN A 429 1.96 -3.70 -19.71
CA ASN A 429 2.39 -2.35 -19.34
C ASN A 429 1.44 -1.73 -18.30
N TYR A 430 0.12 -1.88 -18.49
CA TYR A 430 -0.89 -1.40 -17.55
C TYR A 430 -0.72 -2.01 -16.15
N LEU A 431 -0.69 -3.34 -16.07
CA LEU A 431 -0.58 -4.05 -14.79
C LEU A 431 0.77 -3.77 -14.11
N SER A 432 1.85 -3.66 -14.88
CA SER A 432 3.17 -3.34 -14.34
C SER A 432 3.23 -1.91 -13.80
N ALA A 433 2.55 -0.96 -14.44
CA ALA A 433 2.48 0.42 -13.98
C ALA A 433 1.66 0.55 -12.68
N LEU A 434 0.55 -0.17 -12.56
CA LEU A 434 -0.20 -0.26 -11.30
C LEU A 434 0.67 -0.87 -10.19
N LYS A 435 1.33 -2.00 -10.45
CA LYS A 435 2.24 -2.65 -9.48
C LYS A 435 3.38 -1.74 -9.03
N ALA A 436 3.96 -0.95 -9.95
CA ALA A 436 5.01 0.00 -9.62
C ALA A 436 4.52 1.06 -8.62
N MET A 437 3.28 1.53 -8.77
CA MET A 437 2.66 2.43 -7.81
C MET A 437 2.35 1.73 -6.49
N THR A 438 1.64 0.59 -6.53
CA THR A 438 1.19 -0.15 -5.34
C THR A 438 2.34 -0.64 -4.46
N HIS A 439 3.43 -1.15 -5.04
CA HIS A 439 4.51 -1.80 -4.29
C HIS A 439 5.73 -0.91 -4.05
N ASN A 440 5.98 0.06 -4.93
CA ASN A 440 7.19 0.89 -4.88
C ASN A 440 6.89 2.38 -4.71
N ALA A 441 5.62 2.77 -4.56
CA ALA A 441 5.19 4.17 -4.52
C ALA A 441 5.76 4.98 -5.70
N ASN A 442 5.87 4.35 -6.88
CA ASN A 442 6.41 4.97 -8.08
C ASN A 442 5.28 5.34 -9.06
N PRO A 443 4.84 6.62 -9.11
CA PRO A 443 3.73 7.07 -9.95
C PRO A 443 4.11 7.24 -11.43
N ILE A 444 5.39 7.40 -11.74
CA ILE A 444 5.85 7.80 -13.09
C ILE A 444 5.41 6.81 -14.19
N PRO A 445 5.56 5.48 -14.02
CA PRO A 445 5.11 4.52 -15.03
C PRO A 445 3.62 4.64 -15.35
N LEU A 446 2.78 4.84 -14.33
CA LEU A 446 1.33 4.96 -14.48
C LEU A 446 0.94 6.19 -15.30
N ILE A 447 1.50 7.34 -14.93
CA ILE A 447 1.23 8.62 -15.61
C ILE A 447 1.64 8.53 -17.08
N ARG A 448 2.87 8.09 -17.35
CA ARG A 448 3.40 7.99 -18.73
C ARG A 448 2.64 6.98 -19.58
N MET A 449 2.28 5.85 -18.99
CA MET A 449 1.56 4.78 -19.66
C MET A 449 0.18 5.26 -20.14
N LEU A 450 -0.57 5.96 -19.27
CA LEU A 450 -1.89 6.50 -19.59
C LEU A 450 -1.83 7.69 -20.54
N ASP A 451 -0.83 8.55 -20.39
CA ASP A 451 -0.56 9.64 -21.33
C ASP A 451 -0.34 9.12 -22.76
N PHE A 452 0.48 8.07 -22.91
CA PHE A 452 0.68 7.40 -24.18
C PHE A 452 -0.61 6.75 -24.71
N ALA A 453 -1.38 6.08 -23.85
CA ALA A 453 -2.64 5.45 -24.23
C ALA A 453 -3.67 6.50 -24.71
N GLN A 454 -3.74 7.67 -24.08
CA GLN A 454 -4.59 8.78 -24.54
C GLN A 454 -4.15 9.28 -25.91
N ARG A 455 -2.83 9.48 -26.10
CA ARG A 455 -2.24 9.88 -27.39
C ARG A 455 -2.54 8.87 -28.49
N TYR A 456 -2.42 7.58 -28.18
CA TYR A 456 -2.76 6.49 -29.09
C TYR A 456 -4.22 6.56 -29.50
N THR A 457 -5.13 6.70 -28.53
CA THR A 457 -6.57 6.80 -28.79
C THR A 457 -6.92 8.00 -29.69
N GLN A 458 -6.23 9.14 -29.51
CA GLN A 458 -6.41 10.34 -30.34
C GLN A 458 -5.94 10.16 -31.78
N ALA A 459 -4.94 9.30 -32.01
CA ALA A 459 -4.35 9.08 -33.32
C ALA A 459 -5.15 8.11 -34.20
N VAL A 460 -6.08 7.35 -33.63
CA VAL A 460 -6.95 6.44 -34.37
C VAL A 460 -8.11 7.22 -35.01
N GLN A 461 -8.45 6.87 -36.26
CA GLN A 461 -9.59 7.42 -36.97
C GLN A 461 -10.85 6.62 -36.64
N TRP A 462 -11.80 7.25 -35.96
CA TRP A 462 -13.01 6.59 -35.42
C TRP A 462 -14.25 6.74 -36.31
N GLN A 463 -14.15 7.44 -37.45
CA GLN A 463 -15.29 7.76 -38.33
C GLN A 463 -15.96 6.48 -38.86
N GLU A 464 -15.14 5.59 -39.41
CA GLU A 464 -15.57 4.33 -39.99
C GLU A 464 -15.07 3.16 -39.15
N PHE A 465 -15.96 2.21 -38.86
CA PHE A 465 -15.65 1.09 -37.99
C PHE A 465 -14.50 0.23 -38.53
N ASP A 466 -14.57 -0.14 -39.80
CA ASP A 466 -13.55 -0.97 -40.46
C ASP A 466 -12.20 -0.27 -40.58
N MET A 467 -12.20 1.06 -40.75
CA MET A 467 -10.98 1.86 -40.73
C MET A 467 -10.34 1.85 -39.34
N ALA A 468 -11.13 2.11 -38.29
CA ALA A 468 -10.65 2.05 -36.91
C ALA A 468 -10.07 0.67 -36.60
N ARG A 469 -10.81 -0.40 -36.95
CA ARG A 469 -10.37 -1.79 -36.77
C ARG A 469 -9.07 -2.10 -37.52
N SER A 470 -8.96 -1.65 -38.77
CA SER A 470 -7.75 -1.82 -39.57
C SER A 470 -6.55 -1.15 -38.93
N ILE A 471 -6.71 0.10 -38.46
CA ILE A 471 -5.67 0.81 -37.71
C ILE A 471 -5.26 0.01 -36.47
N LEU A 472 -6.22 -0.39 -35.64
CA LEU A 472 -5.98 -1.19 -34.43
C LEU A 472 -5.22 -2.51 -34.73
N ASN A 473 -5.53 -3.19 -35.84
CA ASN A 473 -4.79 -4.37 -36.28
C ASN A 473 -3.34 -4.03 -36.64
N THR A 474 -3.12 -3.01 -37.47
CA THR A 474 -1.77 -2.63 -37.94
C THR A 474 -0.87 -2.08 -36.83
N THR A 475 -1.44 -1.64 -35.71
CA THR A 475 -0.73 -1.17 -34.52
C THR A 475 -0.61 -2.23 -33.42
N HIS A 476 -1.00 -3.47 -33.71
CA HIS A 476 -0.94 -4.63 -32.80
C HIS A 476 -1.90 -4.57 -31.61
N ALA A 477 -2.94 -3.74 -31.64
CA ALA A 477 -3.83 -3.51 -30.50
C ALA A 477 -4.51 -4.77 -29.94
N PHE A 478 -4.76 -5.76 -30.80
CA PHE A 478 -5.46 -7.01 -30.45
C PHE A 478 -4.54 -8.16 -30.05
N MET A 479 -3.21 -8.01 -30.22
CA MET A 479 -2.25 -9.08 -29.92
C MET A 479 -2.22 -9.37 -28.41
N ASP A 480 -2.07 -10.65 -28.01
CA ASP A 480 -1.89 -10.99 -26.61
C ASP A 480 -0.64 -10.32 -26.04
N ALA A 481 -0.72 -9.84 -24.80
CA ALA A 481 0.37 -9.08 -24.19
C ALA A 481 1.61 -9.94 -23.91
N ASN A 482 1.44 -11.24 -23.62
CA ASN A 482 2.57 -12.12 -23.35
C ASN A 482 3.23 -12.55 -24.65
N GLU A 483 2.43 -12.91 -25.67
CA GLU A 483 2.93 -13.19 -27.02
C GLU A 483 3.72 -11.99 -27.57
N ALA A 484 3.18 -10.78 -27.44
CA ALA A 484 3.89 -9.57 -27.87
C ALA A 484 5.18 -9.32 -27.08
N GLU A 485 5.24 -9.73 -25.81
CA GLU A 485 6.46 -9.63 -25.02
C GLU A 485 7.53 -10.61 -25.47
N GLU A 486 7.15 -11.85 -25.79
CA GLU A 486 8.03 -12.88 -26.33
C GLU A 486 8.58 -12.50 -27.72
N GLU A 487 7.74 -11.92 -28.58
CA GLU A 487 8.12 -11.51 -29.93
C GLU A 487 8.76 -10.11 -30.00
N GLY A 488 8.82 -9.37 -28.89
CA GLY A 488 9.34 -8.00 -28.86
C GLY A 488 8.44 -6.98 -29.59
N VAL A 489 7.18 -7.32 -29.80
CA VAL A 489 6.15 -6.46 -30.40
C VAL A 489 5.60 -5.49 -29.35
N ARG A 490 5.25 -4.27 -29.78
CA ARG A 490 4.74 -3.20 -28.92
C ARG A 490 3.59 -2.48 -29.60
N LEU A 491 2.70 -1.89 -28.80
CA LEU A 491 1.72 -0.93 -29.29
C LEU A 491 2.45 0.26 -29.94
N VAL A 492 2.15 0.54 -31.20
CA VAL A 492 2.74 1.66 -31.94
C VAL A 492 1.68 2.69 -32.30
N LEU A 493 2.08 3.96 -32.45
CA LEU A 493 1.17 4.99 -32.94
C LEU A 493 0.83 4.74 -34.42
N PRO A 494 -0.43 4.96 -34.84
CA PRO A 494 -0.79 4.94 -36.25
C PRO A 494 0.13 5.87 -37.05
N ARG A 495 0.66 5.40 -38.18
CA ARG A 495 1.36 6.29 -39.11
C ARG A 495 0.33 7.25 -39.68
N THR A 496 0.54 8.56 -39.49
CA THR A 496 -0.29 9.56 -40.16
C THR A 496 -0.13 9.37 -41.67
N TYR A 497 -1.17 8.86 -42.33
CA TYR A 497 -1.29 9.00 -43.78
C TYR A 497 -1.47 10.49 -44.04
N THR A 498 -0.38 11.20 -44.29
CA THR A 498 -0.46 12.42 -45.11
C THR A 498 -0.88 11.93 -46.49
N ALA A 499 -2.17 12.11 -46.82
CA ALA A 499 -2.63 11.98 -48.18
C ALA A 499 -1.74 12.88 -49.05
N GLN A 500 -1.03 12.27 -50.01
CA GLN A 500 -0.37 12.99 -51.10
C GLN A 500 -1.40 13.44 -52.11
#